data_AF-A0A554K8X0-F1
#
_entry.id   AF-A0A554K8X0-F1
#
_cell.length_a   1.000
_cell.length_b   1.000
_cell.length_c   1.000
_cell.angle_alpha   90.00
_cell.angle_beta   90.00
_cell.angle_gamma   90.00
#
_symmetry.space_group_name_H-M   'P 1'
#
loop_
_entity.id
_entity.type
_entity.pdbx_description
1 polymer ?
#
loop_
_entity_poly.entity_id
_entity_poly.type
_entity_poly.pdbx_seq_one_letter_code
_entity_poly.pdbx_strand_id
1 'polypeptide(L)'
;MSKPNDRGLFAELTARMADVNLGDLDEPTDEVQDDDEVVGVLTDELKRLYALRSQEIDRYGNLSVKNMRKTADLMESKPSPDEMRAALEGLAQEKLAHKIRYNIVDALFKAALRLEFPALADKKAALREGWQVAAHHDRSGELPLTLLVGLLSC
;
A
#
# COMPACT_ATOMS: atom_id res chain seq x y z
N MET A 1 5.62 29.22 10.14
CA MET A 1 5.64 27.93 9.42
C MET A 1 5.01 26.89 10.32
N SER A 2 3.72 26.58 10.14
CA SER A 2 3.05 25.52 10.90
C SER A 2 3.55 24.17 10.41
N LYS A 3 3.93 23.30 11.36
CA LYS A 3 4.21 21.89 11.08
C LYS A 3 2.96 21.26 10.44
N PRO A 4 3.10 20.31 9.51
CA PRO A 4 1.98 19.50 9.05
C PRO A 4 1.32 18.86 10.28
N ASN A 5 -0.01 18.94 10.31
CA ASN A 5 -0.80 18.60 11.47
C ASN A 5 -0.90 17.07 11.57
N ASP A 6 0.10 16.40 12.15
CA ASP A 6 0.15 14.92 12.26
C ASP A 6 -1.07 14.34 13.00
N ARG A 7 -1.67 15.13 13.91
CA ARG A 7 -2.95 14.78 14.57
C ARG A 7 -4.13 14.72 13.61
N GLY A 8 -4.07 15.44 12.49
CA GLY A 8 -5.11 15.48 11.46
C GLY A 8 -5.21 14.17 10.70
N LEU A 9 -4.07 13.57 10.33
CA LEU A 9 -4.08 12.33 9.53
C LEU A 9 -4.60 11.13 10.34
N PHE A 10 -4.18 10.97 11.60
CA PHE A 10 -4.68 9.88 12.44
C PHE A 10 -6.18 10.06 12.74
N ALA A 11 -6.63 11.27 13.05
CA ALA A 11 -8.06 11.53 13.25
C ALA A 11 -8.88 11.30 11.97
N GLU A 12 -8.36 11.71 10.81
CA GLU A 12 -8.96 11.43 9.50
C GLU A 12 -9.09 9.92 9.26
N LEU A 13 -8.02 9.16 9.51
CA LEU A 13 -8.03 7.70 9.33
C LEU A 13 -9.02 7.02 10.27
N THR A 14 -9.06 7.40 11.55
CA THR A 14 -10.02 6.83 12.50
C THR A 14 -11.47 7.13 12.09
N ALA A 15 -11.76 8.36 11.65
CA ALA A 15 -13.10 8.70 11.16
C ALA A 15 -13.46 7.87 9.92
N ARG A 16 -12.54 7.77 8.96
CA ARG A 16 -12.73 6.95 7.76
C ARG A 16 -12.93 5.47 8.08
N MET A 17 -12.24 4.93 9.09
CA MET A 17 -12.46 3.55 9.54
C MET A 17 -13.86 3.37 10.09
N ALA A 18 -14.36 4.33 10.88
CA ALA A 18 -15.71 4.28 11.43
C ALA A 18 -16.80 4.29 10.35
N ASP A 19 -16.53 4.93 9.20
CA ASP A 19 -17.43 4.98 8.05
C ASP A 19 -17.40 3.69 7.20
N VAL A 20 -16.46 2.77 7.44
CA VAL A 20 -16.40 1.49 6.71
C VAL A 20 -17.48 0.53 7.25
N ASN A 21 -18.44 0.23 6.39
CA ASN A 21 -19.41 -0.84 6.60
C ASN A 21 -18.80 -2.19 6.22
N LEU A 22 -18.78 -3.13 7.17
CA LEU A 22 -18.22 -4.47 6.97
C LEU A 22 -19.03 -5.31 5.97
N GLY A 23 -20.33 -5.06 5.85
CA GLY A 23 -21.21 -5.80 4.93
C GLY A 23 -20.93 -5.50 3.45
N ASP A 24 -20.20 -4.42 3.16
CA ASP A 24 -19.87 -3.98 1.80
C ASP A 24 -18.42 -4.32 1.42
N LEU A 25 -17.70 -5.08 2.27
CA LEU A 25 -16.31 -5.44 2.01
C LEU A 25 -16.21 -6.68 1.13
N ASP A 26 -15.46 -6.55 0.03
CA ASP A 26 -15.03 -7.68 -0.76
C ASP A 26 -14.06 -8.52 0.07
N GLU A 27 -14.47 -9.75 0.34
CA GLU A 27 -13.66 -10.73 1.06
C GLU A 27 -12.52 -11.25 0.19
N PRO A 28 -11.33 -11.55 0.75
CA PRO A 28 -10.30 -12.27 0.01
C PRO A 28 -10.83 -13.61 -0.51
N THR A 29 -10.55 -13.94 -1.77
CA THR A 29 -11.02 -15.16 -2.42
C THR A 29 -9.93 -16.22 -2.58
N ASP A 30 -8.69 -15.89 -2.22
CA ASP A 30 -7.57 -16.81 -2.32
C ASP A 30 -7.68 -17.92 -1.26
N GLU A 31 -7.66 -19.17 -1.69
CA GLU A 31 -7.64 -20.33 -0.79
C GLU A 31 -6.32 -20.43 -0.01
N VAL A 32 -6.37 -21.11 1.14
CA VAL A 32 -5.18 -21.48 1.93
C VAL A 32 -4.28 -22.40 1.10
N GLN A 33 -2.99 -22.08 1.06
CA GLN A 33 -1.98 -22.84 0.33
C GLN A 33 -1.27 -23.86 1.22
N ASP A 34 -0.64 -24.87 0.64
CA ASP A 34 0.02 -25.96 1.38
C ASP A 34 1.13 -25.49 2.33
N ASP A 35 1.73 -24.33 2.06
CA ASP A 35 2.79 -23.72 2.84
C ASP A 35 2.34 -22.53 3.71
N ASP A 36 1.03 -22.30 3.79
CA ASP A 36 0.43 -21.35 4.73
C ASP A 36 0.31 -21.96 6.13
N GLU A 37 0.77 -21.21 7.12
CA GLU A 37 0.39 -21.44 8.51
C GLU A 37 -0.73 -20.46 8.87
N VAL A 38 -1.98 -20.92 9.00
CA VAL A 38 -3.08 -20.04 9.43
C VAL A 38 -2.91 -19.69 10.90
N VAL A 39 -2.67 -18.40 11.18
CA VAL A 39 -2.39 -17.88 12.53
C VAL A 39 -3.61 -17.23 13.18
N GLY A 40 -4.68 -17.01 12.42
CA GLY A 40 -5.93 -16.46 12.94
C GLY A 40 -6.87 -15.94 11.86
N VAL A 41 -7.84 -15.15 12.28
CA VAL A 41 -8.81 -14.46 11.42
C VAL A 41 -8.79 -12.98 11.78
N LEU A 42 -8.84 -12.10 10.78
CA LEU A 42 -8.84 -10.65 11.02
C LEU A 42 -10.00 -10.21 11.91
N THR A 43 -9.69 -9.36 12.90
CA THR A 43 -10.71 -8.57 13.60
C THR A 43 -11.39 -7.57 12.68
N ASP A 44 -12.59 -7.13 13.08
CA ASP A 44 -13.38 -6.15 12.34
C ASP A 44 -12.65 -4.81 12.17
N GLU A 45 -11.89 -4.37 13.17
CA GLU A 45 -11.04 -3.18 13.07
C GLU A 45 -9.95 -3.34 12.02
N LEU A 46 -9.28 -4.50 11.95
CA LEU A 46 -8.28 -4.76 10.91
C LEU A 46 -8.90 -4.93 9.53
N LYS A 47 -10.12 -5.49 9.41
CA LYS A 47 -10.86 -5.52 8.13
C LYS A 47 -11.15 -4.11 7.63
N ARG A 48 -11.59 -3.19 8.51
CA ARG A 48 -11.81 -1.78 8.16
C ARG A 48 -10.50 -1.10 7.73
N LEU A 49 -9.40 -1.35 8.43
CA LEU A 49 -8.09 -0.81 8.07
C LEU A 49 -7.57 -1.38 6.73
N TYR A 50 -7.80 -2.66 6.48
CA TYR A 50 -7.53 -3.30 5.20
C TYR A 50 -8.33 -2.67 4.08
N ALA A 51 -9.63 -2.42 4.28
CA ALA A 51 -10.47 -1.76 3.30
C ALA A 51 -9.95 -0.36 2.93
N LEU A 52 -9.55 0.44 3.94
CA LEU A 52 -8.92 1.73 3.69
C LEU A 52 -7.60 1.60 2.93
N ARG A 53 -6.78 0.60 3.27
CA ARG A 53 -5.54 0.30 2.55
C ARG A 53 -5.81 0.00 1.07
N SER A 54 -6.77 -0.87 0.77
CA SER A 54 -7.15 -1.22 -0.60
C SER A 54 -7.66 0.01 -1.37
N GLN A 55 -8.51 0.84 -0.74
CA GLN A 55 -8.95 2.11 -1.35
C GLN A 55 -7.78 3.05 -1.68
N GLU A 56 -6.76 3.16 -0.81
CA GLU A 56 -5.59 3.98 -1.09
C GLU A 56 -4.69 3.38 -2.19
N ILE A 57 -4.60 2.06 -2.28
CA ILE A 57 -3.92 1.36 -3.40
C ILE A 57 -4.62 1.71 -4.72
N ASP A 58 -5.94 1.57 -4.79
CA ASP A 58 -6.72 1.84 -6.00
C ASP A 58 -6.65 3.31 -6.39
N ARG A 59 -6.76 4.23 -5.42
CA ARG A 59 -6.58 5.67 -5.66
C ARG A 59 -5.20 5.97 -6.22
N TYR A 60 -4.15 5.39 -5.66
CA TYR A 60 -2.79 5.58 -6.14
C TYR A 60 -2.59 5.00 -7.54
N GLY A 61 -3.14 3.81 -7.82
CA GLY A 61 -3.13 3.18 -9.14
C GLY A 61 -3.85 4.04 -10.19
N ASN A 62 -5.08 4.47 -9.89
CA ASN A 62 -5.89 5.33 -10.76
C ASN A 62 -5.21 6.67 -11.03
N LEU A 63 -4.60 7.28 -10.02
CA LEU A 63 -3.82 8.50 -10.19
C LEU A 63 -2.60 8.27 -11.08
N SER A 64 -1.90 7.14 -10.93
CA SER A 64 -0.76 6.80 -11.79
C SER A 64 -1.18 6.70 -13.25
N VAL A 65 -2.30 6.02 -13.54
CA VAL A 65 -2.86 5.94 -14.91
C VAL A 65 -3.26 7.31 -15.43
N LYS A 66 -3.95 8.12 -14.61
CA LYS A 66 -4.35 9.49 -14.98
C LYS A 66 -3.14 10.37 -15.29
N ASN A 67 -2.08 10.29 -14.49
CA ASN A 67 -0.87 11.07 -14.69
C ASN A 67 -0.11 10.61 -15.94
N MET A 68 -0.06 9.31 -16.24
CA MET A 68 0.49 8.82 -17.50
C MET A 68 -0.25 9.42 -18.72
N ARG A 69 -1.59 9.48 -18.66
CA ARG A 69 -2.40 10.12 -19.72
C ARG A 69 -2.09 11.61 -19.86
N LYS A 70 -2.13 12.37 -18.76
CA LYS A 70 -1.77 13.80 -18.76
C LYS A 70 -0.36 14.05 -19.31
N THR A 71 0.60 13.17 -18.98
CA THR A 71 1.96 13.25 -19.48
C THR A 71 2.03 12.97 -20.99
N ALA A 72 1.25 12.03 -21.51
CA ALA A 72 1.13 11.79 -22.96
C ALA A 72 0.51 13.00 -23.68
N ASP A 73 -0.62 13.52 -23.19
CA ASP A 73 -1.29 14.71 -23.74
C ASP A 73 -0.36 15.94 -23.74
N LEU A 74 0.45 16.09 -22.69
CA LEU A 74 1.45 17.14 -22.59
C LEU A 74 2.56 16.98 -23.65
N MET A 75 3.02 15.75 -23.93
CA MET A 75 4.01 15.52 -24.98
C MET A 75 3.44 15.82 -26.38
N GLU A 76 2.17 15.48 -26.62
CA GLU A 76 1.50 15.74 -27.90
C GLU A 76 1.29 17.23 -28.18
N SER A 77 1.03 18.02 -27.13
CA SER A 77 0.82 19.48 -27.25
C SER A 77 2.09 20.30 -27.50
N LYS A 78 3.28 19.68 -27.47
CA LYS A 78 4.59 20.31 -27.72
C LYS A 78 4.79 21.65 -26.99
N PRO A 79 4.58 21.69 -25.66
CA PRO A 79 4.77 22.90 -24.85
C PRO A 79 6.24 23.36 -24.88
N SER A 80 6.47 24.60 -24.45
CA SER A 80 7.84 25.06 -24.19
C SER A 80 8.49 24.22 -23.07
N PRO A 81 9.84 24.16 -23.00
CA PRO A 81 10.53 23.40 -21.95
C PRO A 81 10.14 23.81 -20.52
N ASP A 82 9.89 25.10 -20.28
CA ASP A 82 9.50 25.59 -18.95
C ASP A 82 8.07 25.18 -18.58
N GLU A 83 7.13 25.24 -19.52
CA GLU A 83 5.77 24.74 -19.34
C GLU A 83 5.76 23.22 -19.10
N MET A 84 6.58 22.48 -19.84
CA MET A 84 6.74 21.04 -19.66
C MET A 84 7.26 20.70 -18.26
N ARG A 85 8.30 21.41 -17.81
CA ARG A 85 8.88 21.22 -16.48
C ARG A 85 7.87 21.52 -15.38
N ALA A 86 7.20 22.67 -15.44
CA ALA A 86 6.21 23.06 -14.43
C ALA A 86 5.05 22.05 -14.34
N ALA A 87 4.57 21.56 -15.49
CA ALA A 87 3.52 20.55 -15.52
C ALA A 87 3.98 19.21 -14.92
N LEU A 88 5.17 18.72 -15.28
CA LEU A 88 5.73 17.48 -14.74
C LEU A 88 6.01 17.57 -13.22
N GLU A 89 6.50 18.71 -12.74
CA GLU A 89 6.68 18.97 -11.31
C GLU A 89 5.34 18.91 -10.56
N GLY A 90 4.28 19.49 -11.12
CA GLY A 90 2.93 19.40 -10.56
C GLY A 90 2.42 17.96 -10.46
N LEU A 91 2.59 17.17 -11.53
CA LEU A 91 2.20 15.74 -11.53
C LEU A 91 3.03 14.91 -10.54
N ALA A 92 4.31 15.23 -10.39
CA ALA A 92 5.20 14.55 -9.43
C ALA A 92 4.80 14.86 -7.99
N GLN A 93 4.45 16.12 -7.68
CA GLN A 93 3.97 16.52 -6.35
C GLN A 93 2.63 15.85 -6.01
N GLU A 94 1.68 15.82 -6.94
CA GLU A 94 0.39 15.11 -6.78
C GLU A 94 0.64 13.62 -6.47
N LYS A 95 1.49 12.96 -7.27
CA LYS A 95 1.84 11.54 -7.07
C LYS A 95 2.51 11.29 -5.73
N LEU A 96 3.42 12.17 -5.31
CA LEU A 96 4.15 12.04 -4.05
C LEU A 96 3.22 12.12 -2.85
N ALA A 97 2.28 13.07 -2.83
CA ALA A 97 1.32 13.23 -1.74
C ALA A 97 0.48 11.96 -1.54
N HIS A 98 -0.04 11.38 -2.63
CA HIS A 98 -0.80 10.13 -2.58
C HIS A 98 0.06 8.93 -2.18
N LYS A 99 1.31 8.85 -2.67
CA LYS A 99 2.25 7.79 -2.28
C LYS A 99 2.53 7.81 -0.78
N ILE A 100 2.73 8.98 -0.19
CA ILE A 100 2.95 9.14 1.25
C ILE A 100 1.74 8.63 2.02
N ARG A 101 0.52 9.05 1.64
CA ARG A 101 -0.71 8.61 2.30
C ARG A 101 -0.89 7.10 2.23
N TYR A 102 -0.75 6.51 1.05
CA TYR A 102 -0.79 5.05 0.86
C TYR A 102 0.24 4.34 1.76
N ASN A 103 1.50 4.79 1.75
CA ASN A 103 2.56 4.18 2.54
C ASN A 103 2.27 4.23 4.05
N ILE A 104 1.68 5.32 4.54
CA ILE A 104 1.31 5.44 5.96
C ILE A 104 0.22 4.42 6.30
N VAL A 105 -0.83 4.30 5.50
CA VAL A 105 -1.92 3.34 5.74
C VAL A 105 -1.43 1.90 5.65
N ASP A 106 -0.61 1.57 4.65
CA ASP A 106 0.00 0.25 4.49
C ASP A 106 0.92 -0.10 5.68
N ALA A 107 1.73 0.85 6.16
CA ALA A 107 2.57 0.66 7.33
C ALA A 107 1.75 0.45 8.61
N LEU A 108 0.67 1.23 8.80
CA LEU A 108 -0.23 1.06 9.94
C LEU A 108 -0.91 -0.30 9.93
N PHE A 109 -1.43 -0.73 8.78
CA PHE A 109 -2.02 -2.05 8.62
C PHE A 109 -1.01 -3.16 8.97
N LYS A 110 0.20 -3.11 8.40
CA LYS A 110 1.25 -4.10 8.67
C LYS A 110 1.70 -4.11 10.13
N ALA A 111 1.75 -2.94 10.78
CA ALA A 111 2.11 -2.84 12.20
C ALA A 111 1.01 -3.43 13.09
N ALA A 112 -0.25 -3.07 12.84
CA ALA A 112 -1.39 -3.59 13.58
C ALA A 112 -1.54 -5.10 13.40
N LEU A 113 -1.36 -5.61 12.18
CA LEU A 113 -1.37 -7.03 11.87
C LEU A 113 -0.31 -7.81 12.66
N ARG A 114 0.92 -7.29 12.77
CA ARG A 114 1.99 -7.93 13.56
C ARG A 114 1.78 -7.86 15.07
N LEU A 115 1.12 -6.80 15.55
CA LEU A 115 0.75 -6.67 16.96
C LEU A 115 -0.31 -7.70 17.34
N GLU A 116 -1.29 -7.92 16.46
CA GLU A 116 -2.38 -8.88 16.69
C GLU A 116 -1.94 -10.34 16.47
N PHE A 117 -1.06 -10.59 15.51
CA PHE A 117 -0.55 -11.92 15.18
C PHE A 117 0.99 -11.96 15.30
N PRO A 118 1.55 -12.16 16.52
CA PRO A 118 3.00 -12.18 16.75
C PRO A 118 3.75 -13.24 15.93
N ALA A 119 3.07 -14.31 15.49
CA ALA A 119 3.61 -15.33 14.60
C ALA A 119 4.08 -14.77 13.23
N LEU A 120 3.69 -13.54 12.88
CA LEU A 120 4.10 -12.83 11.66
C LEU A 120 5.40 -12.03 11.78
N ALA A 121 6.10 -12.03 12.93
CA ALA A 121 7.24 -11.14 13.18
C ALA A 121 8.27 -11.12 12.03
N ASP A 122 8.66 -12.31 11.55
CA ASP A 122 9.64 -12.51 10.48
C ASP A 122 9.05 -13.22 9.24
N LYS A 123 7.72 -13.30 9.15
CA LYS A 123 7.02 -13.97 8.06
C LYS A 123 6.26 -12.98 7.19
N LYS A 124 6.02 -13.34 5.93
CA LYS A 124 5.06 -12.61 5.10
C LYS A 124 3.65 -12.99 5.53
N ALA A 125 2.75 -12.01 5.52
CA ALA A 125 1.34 -12.24 5.78
C ALA A 125 0.58 -12.30 4.46
N ALA A 126 -0.27 -13.31 4.30
CA ALA A 126 -1.27 -13.40 3.26
C ALA A 126 -2.67 -13.40 3.90
N LEU A 127 -3.64 -12.80 3.21
CA LEU A 127 -5.04 -12.90 3.59
C LEU A 127 -5.71 -13.90 2.66
N ARG A 128 -6.42 -14.86 3.24
CA ARG A 128 -7.13 -15.93 2.54
C ARG A 128 -8.63 -15.83 2.77
N GLU A 129 -9.38 -16.66 2.06
CA GLU A 129 -10.82 -16.85 2.25
C GLU A 129 -11.19 -16.96 3.73
N GLY A 130 -12.34 -16.42 4.12
CA GLY A 130 -12.74 -16.38 5.53
C GLY A 130 -12.04 -15.29 6.33
N TRP A 131 -11.39 -14.32 5.68
CA TRP A 131 -10.48 -13.35 6.31
C TRP A 131 -9.35 -14.00 7.12
N GLN A 132 -8.94 -15.20 6.72
CA GLN A 132 -7.88 -15.93 7.40
C GLN A 132 -6.53 -15.26 7.18
N VAL A 133 -5.74 -15.16 8.24
CA VAL A 133 -4.38 -14.63 8.21
C VAL A 133 -3.44 -15.81 8.15
N ALA A 134 -2.73 -15.93 7.04
CA ALA A 134 -1.72 -16.95 6.82
C ALA A 134 -0.31 -16.36 6.93
N ALA A 135 0.54 -17.03 7.69
CA ALA A 135 1.95 -16.74 7.79
C ALA A 135 2.71 -17.62 6.79
N HIS A 136 3.31 -16.99 5.80
CA HIS A 136 4.08 -17.67 4.76
C HIS A 136 5.58 -17.40 4.97
N HIS A 137 6.37 -18.48 5.04
CA HIS A 137 7.82 -18.39 5.08
C HIS A 137 8.34 -17.84 3.76
N ASP A 138 8.97 -16.66 3.82
CA ASP A 138 9.59 -16.05 2.66
C ASP A 138 10.84 -16.81 2.23
N ARG A 139 10.69 -17.87 1.42
CA ARG A 139 11.82 -18.51 0.74
C ARG A 139 12.39 -17.66 -0.40
N SER A 140 11.77 -16.52 -0.73
CA SER A 140 12.22 -15.62 -1.81
C SER A 140 13.23 -14.55 -1.38
N GLY A 141 13.62 -14.53 -0.09
CA GLY A 141 14.59 -13.58 0.45
C GLY A 141 16.07 -14.01 0.41
N GLU A 142 16.38 -15.29 0.18
CA GLU A 142 17.77 -15.74 0.02
C GLU A 142 18.22 -15.59 -1.42
N LEU A 143 18.44 -14.35 -1.86
CA LEU A 143 19.51 -14.14 -2.84
C LEU A 143 20.82 -14.38 -2.07
N PRO A 144 21.60 -15.42 -2.38
CA PRO A 144 22.87 -15.60 -1.72
C PRO A 144 23.70 -14.33 -1.94
N LEU A 145 24.35 -13.82 -0.89
CA LEU A 145 25.15 -12.60 -0.93
C LEU A 145 26.17 -12.57 -2.09
N THR A 146 26.52 -13.74 -2.63
CA THR A 146 27.32 -13.93 -3.83
C THR A 146 26.71 -13.30 -5.10
N LEU A 147 25.38 -13.25 -5.24
CA LEU A 147 24.68 -12.62 -6.37
C LEU A 147 24.64 -11.09 -6.27
N LEU A 148 24.65 -10.52 -5.06
CA LEU A 148 24.69 -9.07 -4.82
C LEU A 148 26.06 -8.44 -5.10
N VAL A 149 27.15 -9.19 -4.88
CA VAL A 149 28.52 -8.74 -5.22
C VAL A 149 28.75 -8.71 -6.74
N GLY A 150 28.07 -9.58 -7.49
CA GLY A 150 28.14 -9.61 -8.96
C GLY A 150 27.48 -8.41 -9.65
N LEU A 151 26.39 -7.87 -9.09
CA LEU A 151 25.65 -6.74 -9.69
C LEU A 151 26.22 -5.36 -9.38
N LEU A 152 27.12 -5.26 -8.39
CA LEU A 152 27.86 -4.03 -8.07
C LEU A 152 29.26 -3.98 -8.73
N SER A 153 29.59 -5.00 -9.53
CA SER A 153 30.88 -5.11 -10.23
C SER A 153 30.77 -4.96 -11.76
N CYS A 154 29.64 -4.46 -12.27
CA CYS A 154 29.42 -4.15 -13.68
C CYS A 154 29.11 -2.66 -13.88
#